data_AF-A0A1E3W092-F1
#
_entry.id   AF-A0A1E3W092-F1
#
_cell.length_a   1.000
_cell.length_b   1.000
_cell.length_c   1.000
_cell.angle_alpha   90.00
_cell.angle_beta   90.00
_cell.angle_gamma   90.00
#
_symmetry.space_group_name_H-M   'P 1'
#
loop_
_entity.id
_entity.type
_entity.pdbx_description
1 polymer ?
#
loop_
_entity_poly.entity_id
_entity_poly.type
_entity_poly.pdbx_seq_one_letter_code
_entity_poly.pdbx_strand_id
1 'polypeptide(L)' 'MADYTLEHGKRYKAKITLGLLQSVAPNEMVAEQLRQTGFADVRVTGSGRTRIATGVWERGTVSGAIPDEISDITLLT' A
#
# COMPACT_ATOMS: atom_id res chain seq x y z
N MET A 1 12.89 7.50 -11.97
CA MET A 1 11.56 7.04 -11.51
C MET A 1 11.81 5.72 -10.81
N ALA A 2 11.26 5.52 -9.61
CA ALA A 2 11.42 4.26 -8.89
C ALA A 2 10.34 3.30 -9.37
N ASP A 3 10.74 2.18 -9.94
CA ASP A 3 9.84 1.12 -10.38
C ASP A 3 9.68 0.12 -9.24
N TYR A 4 8.44 -0.30 -8.97
CA TYR A 4 8.15 -1.39 -8.06
C TYR A 4 7.65 -2.61 -8.84
N THR A 5 7.84 -3.79 -8.27
CA THR A 5 7.25 -5.04 -8.77
C THR A 5 6.52 -5.73 -7.63
N LEU A 6 5.22 -5.98 -7.81
CA LEU A 6 4.42 -6.83 -6.92
C LEU A 6 4.23 -8.17 -7.60
N GLU A 7 4.60 -9.23 -6.91
CA GLU A 7 4.51 -10.61 -7.37
C GLU A 7 3.33 -11.31 -6.67
N HIS A 8 2.67 -12.21 -7.40
CA HIS A 8 1.55 -12.97 -6.89
C HIS A 8 1.93 -13.79 -5.64
N GLY A 9 1.09 -13.73 -4.61
CA GLY A 9 1.24 -14.47 -3.36
C GLY A 9 2.30 -13.90 -2.41
N LYS A 10 2.92 -12.76 -2.74
CA LYS A 10 3.92 -12.10 -1.88
C LYS A 10 3.28 -11.08 -0.97
N ARG A 11 3.82 -10.94 0.23
CA ARG A 11 3.40 -9.95 1.22
C ARG A 11 4.29 -8.73 1.15
N TYR A 12 3.69 -7.55 1.16
CA TYR A 12 4.39 -6.28 1.09
C TYR A 12 4.04 -5.41 2.28
N LYS A 13 4.98 -4.52 2.61
CA LYS A 13 4.82 -3.41 3.54
C LYS A 13 5.02 -2.11 2.76
N ALA A 14 4.04 -1.23 2.76
CA ALA A 14 4.13 0.08 2.15
C ALA A 14 4.06 1.17 3.22
N LYS A 15 4.91 2.19 3.09
CA LYS A 15 4.81 3.44 3.86
C LYS A 15 4.11 4.48 3.01
N ILE A 16 2.87 4.79 3.39
CA ILE A 16 2.00 5.71 2.68
C ILE A 16 2.09 7.08 3.35
N THR A 17 2.34 8.12 2.56
CA THR A 17 2.28 9.52 2.95
C THR A 17 1.05 10.14 2.30
N LEU A 18 -0.01 10.30 3.09
CA LEU A 18 -1.28 10.86 2.62
C LEU A 18 -1.15 12.38 2.41
N GLY A 19 -1.75 12.86 1.32
CA GLY A 19 -1.93 14.29 1.07
C GLY A 19 -2.80 14.96 2.15
N LEU A 20 -2.77 16.29 2.23
CA LEU A 20 -3.48 17.06 3.28
C LEU A 20 -4.97 16.69 3.39
N LEU A 21 -5.66 16.49 2.26
CA LEU A 21 -7.08 16.11 2.21
C LEU A 21 -7.35 14.64 2.55
N GLN A 22 -6.40 13.74 2.27
CA GLN A 22 -6.53 12.30 2.52
C GLN A 22 -6.09 11.92 3.94
N SER A 23 -5.39 12.81 4.65
CA SER A 23 -4.87 12.58 6.01
C SER A 23 -5.95 12.30 7.07
N VAL A 24 -7.20 12.69 6.77
CA VAL A 24 -8.39 12.43 7.60
C VAL A 24 -9.08 11.10 7.28
N ALA A 25 -8.64 10.38 6.25
CA ALA A 25 -9.22 9.08 5.94
C ALA A 25 -8.90 8.07 7.06
N PRO A 26 -9.90 7.35 7.59
CA PRO A 26 -9.68 6.28 8.55
C PRO A 26 -8.89 5.14 7.90
N ASN A 27 -8.14 4.41 8.72
CA ASN A 27 -7.30 3.30 8.26
C ASN A 27 -8.09 2.25 7.47
N GLU A 28 -9.36 2.04 7.83
CA GLU A 28 -10.23 1.09 7.13
C GLU A 28 -10.53 1.52 5.68
N MET A 29 -10.69 2.82 5.42
CA MET A 29 -10.89 3.31 4.05
C MET A 29 -9.64 3.09 3.18
N VAL A 30 -8.45 3.30 3.75
CA VAL A 30 -7.19 3.02 3.05
C VAL A 30 -7.04 1.51 2.81
N ALA A 31 -7.40 0.69 3.80
CA ALA A 31 -7.37 -0.77 3.67
C ALA A 31 -8.30 -1.24 2.54
N GLU A 32 -9.51 -0.70 2.49
CA GLU A 32 -10.51 -1.06 1.47
C GLU A 32 -10.05 -0.66 0.06
N GLN A 33 -9.45 0.52 -0.09
CA GLN A 33 -8.91 0.94 -1.39
C GLN A 33 -7.78 0.01 -1.87
N LEU A 34 -6.90 -0.44 -0.96
CA LEU A 34 -5.86 -1.42 -1.29
C LEU A 34 -6.47 -2.79 -1.65
N ARG A 35 -7.57 -3.18 -1.01
CA ARG A 35 -8.30 -4.40 -1.39
C ARG A 35 -8.86 -4.32 -2.80
N GLN A 36 -9.42 -3.17 -3.17
CA GLN A 36 -9.97 -2.93 -4.51
C GLN A 36 -8.90 -2.97 -5.63
N THR A 37 -7.63 -2.70 -5.34
CA THR A 37 -6.56 -2.77 -6.35
C THR A 37 -6.06 -4.19 -6.59
N GLY A 38 -6.16 -5.07 -5.59
CA GLY A 38 -5.71 -6.46 -5.67
C GLY A 38 -4.98 -7.01 -4.45
N PHE A 39 -4.89 -6.27 -3.35
CA PHE A 39 -4.30 -6.79 -2.12
C PHE A 39 -5.32 -7.53 -1.24
N ALA A 40 -4.92 -8.65 -0.66
CA ALA A 40 -5.64 -9.36 0.39
C ALA A 40 -4.90 -9.25 1.74
N ASP A 41 -5.57 -9.68 2.83
CA ASP A 41 -5.05 -9.59 4.22
C ASP A 41 -4.46 -8.19 4.55
N VAL A 42 -5.17 -7.15 4.09
CA VAL A 42 -4.72 -5.77 4.24
C VAL A 42 -4.89 -5.31 5.68
N ARG A 43 -3.80 -4.80 6.27
CA ARG A 43 -3.79 -4.13 7.57
C ARG A 43 -3.12 -2.78 7.44
N VAL A 44 -3.78 -1.74 7.94
CA VAL A 44 -3.27 -0.36 7.94
C VAL A 44 -3.18 0.14 9.37
N THR A 45 -1.99 0.63 9.73
CA THR A 45 -1.71 1.19 11.06
C THR A 45 -1.08 2.57 10.94
N GLY A 46 -1.18 3.36 12.01
CA GLY A 46 -0.68 4.74 12.07
C GLY A 46 -1.79 5.79 12.17
N SER A 47 -1.37 7.05 12.36
CA SER A 47 -2.22 8.23 12.53
C SER A 47 -1.57 9.49 11.89
N GLY A 48 -2.37 10.50 11.56
CA GLY A 48 -1.90 11.71 10.86
C GLY A 48 -1.59 11.50 9.37
N ARG A 49 -0.45 11.99 8.87
CA ARG A 49 -0.08 11.93 7.45
C ARG A 49 0.64 10.65 7.01
N THR A 50 1.23 9.91 7.95
CA THR A 50 2.00 8.70 7.63
C THR A 50 1.23 7.46 8.06
N ARG A 51 1.12 6.48 7.17
CA ARG A 51 0.53 5.16 7.45
C ARG A 51 1.48 4.05 7.03
N ILE A 52 1.36 2.93 7.72
CA ILE A 52 2.00 1.68 7.35
C ILE A 52 0.91 0.72 6.93
N ALA A 53 0.94 0.29 5.68
CA ALA A 53 0.07 -0.74 5.14
C ALA A 53 0.86 -2.04 4.97
N THR A 54 0.25 -3.16 5.30
CA THR A 54 0.73 -4.49 4.92
C THR A 54 -0.37 -5.24 4.19
N GLY A 55 -0.04 -6.02 3.17
CA GLY A 55 -1.00 -6.84 2.45
C GLY A 55 -0.32 -7.87 1.54
N VAL A 56 -1.07 -8.88 1.13
CA VAL A 56 -0.66 -9.91 0.17
C VAL A 56 -1.15 -9.52 -1.22
N TRP A 57 -0.30 -9.55 -2.24
CA TRP A 57 -0.73 -9.29 -3.61
C TRP A 57 -1.31 -10.56 -4.24
N GLU A 58 -2.61 -10.58 -4.54
CA GLU A 58 -3.30 -11.76 -5.09
C GLU A 58 -3.55 -11.70 -6.60
N ARG A 59 -3.10 -10.65 -7.26
CA ARG A 59 -3.17 -10.56 -8.73
C ARG A 59 -1.87 -11.04 -9.37
N GLY A 60 -1.87 -11.15 -10.70
CA GLY A 60 -0.65 -11.44 -11.46
C GLY A 60 0.44 -10.39 -11.21
N THR A 61 1.68 -10.73 -11.55
CA THR A 61 2.82 -9.82 -11.36
C THR A 61 2.58 -8.49 -12.06
N VAL A 62 2.72 -7.39 -11.33
CA VAL A 62 2.58 -6.04 -11.85
C VAL A 62 3.86 -5.25 -11.56
N SER A 63 4.30 -4.50 -12.55
CA SER A 63 5.38 -3.53 -12.38
C SER A 63 4.88 -2.15 -12.79
N GLY A 64 5.33 -1.12 -12.09
CA GLY A 64 4.93 0.24 -12.38
C GLY A 64 5.69 1.28 -11.57
N ALA A 65 5.39 2.55 -11.84
CA ALA A 65 5.97 3.66 -11.09
C ALA A 65 5.33 3.74 -9.69
N ILE A 66 6.17 3.90 -8.67
CA ILE A 66 5.70 4.14 -7.30
C ILE A 66 4.85 5.42 -7.29
N PRO A 67 3.58 5.37 -6.82
CA PRO A 67 2.75 6.56 -6.65
C PRO A 67 3.41 7.55 -5.70
N ASP A 68 3.22 8.85 -5.92
CA ASP A 68 3.83 9.90 -5.07
C ASP A 68 3.40 9.79 -3.59
N GLU A 69 2.25 9.17 -3.33
CA GLU A 69 1.74 8.88 -1.99
C GLU A 69 2.46 7.72 -1.31
N ILE A 70 3.31 6.97 -2.01
CA ILE A 70 4.05 5.84 -1.44
C ILE A 70 5.53 6.23 -1.34
N SER A 71 5.99 6.37 -0.11
CA SER A 71 7.39 6.72 0.17
C SER A 71 8.33 5.52 0.22
N ASP A 72 7.80 4.32 0.45
CA ASP A 72 8.58 3.08 0.57
C ASP A 72 7.70 1.85 0.33
N ILE A 73 8.23 0.84 -0.35
CA ILE A 73 7.63 -0.50 -0.49
C ILE A 73 8.71 -1.53 -0.22
N THR A 74 8.46 -2.43 0.73
CA THR A 74 9.36 -3.51 1.11
C THR A 74 8.64 -4.86 1.04
N LEU A 75 9.27 -5.86 0.43
CA LEU A 75 8.80 -7.25 0.48
C LEU A 75 8.97 -7.81 1.91
N LEU A 76 7.91 -8.33 2.48
CA LEU A 76 7.95 -9.11 3.71
C LEU A 76 8.07 -10.59 3.32
N THR A 77 9.28 -11.13 3.48
CA THR A 77 9.63 -12.55 3.27
C THR A 77 8.87 -13.48 4.19
#